data_AF-A0A5C5XS77-F1
#
_entry.id   AF-A0A5C5XS77-F1
#
_cell.length_a   1.000
_cell.length_b   1.000
_cell.length_c   1.000
_cell.angle_alpha   90.00
_cell.angle_beta   90.00
_cell.angle_gamma   90.00
#
_symmetry.space_group_name_H-M   'P 1'
#
loop_
_entity.id
_entity.type
_entity.pdbx_description
1 polymer ?
#
loop_
_entity_poly.entity_id
_entity_poly.type
_entity_poly.pdbx_seq_one_letter_code
_entity_poly.pdbx_strand_id
1 'polypeptide(L)'
;MIRHPLIRRFVLAIGIVSVTTVVVLVAFHFYRVRLCDRIDRRIDSLALYPPSDTTDLEWAVHVYWTHNLHGNSMPLAYASTDSLWHLDDELDDALNSRPTRKTIDDLWVRYSEMTSLGAEYRRKYEPEKNRIASLVAEQGLGYRFIDDYLSFSSREP
;
A
#
# COMPACT_ATOMS: atom_id res chain seq x y z
N MET A 1 25.86 41.67 23.74
CA MET A 1 25.42 42.18 22.43
C MET A 1 26.45 41.76 21.39
N ILE A 2 26.19 40.73 20.57
CA ILE A 2 27.17 40.18 19.63
C ILE A 2 27.42 41.24 18.53
N ARG A 3 28.51 42.01 18.65
CA ARG A 3 28.87 43.12 17.75
C ARG A 3 29.76 42.72 16.58
N HIS A 4 29.93 41.42 16.31
CA HIS A 4 30.72 40.97 15.16
C HIS A 4 29.79 40.65 13.98
N PRO A 5 29.83 41.41 12.87
CA PRO A 5 28.94 41.22 11.72
C PRO A 5 29.07 39.83 11.10
N LEU A 6 30.23 39.17 11.26
CA LEU A 6 30.47 37.79 10.83
C LEU A 6 29.66 36.77 11.65
N ILE A 7 29.57 36.93 12.98
CA ILE A 7 28.82 36.00 13.83
C ILE A 7 27.32 36.09 13.52
N ARG A 8 26.79 37.29 13.30
CA ARG A 8 25.39 37.49 12.91
C ARG A 8 25.04 36.81 11.58
N ARG A 9 25.91 36.93 10.58
CA ARG A 9 25.73 36.26 9.27
C ARG A 9 25.79 34.75 9.40
N PHE A 10 26.71 34.23 10.22
CA PHE A 10 26.84 32.80 10.48
C PHE A 10 25.61 32.21 11.17
N VAL A 11 25.11 32.87 12.23
CA VAL A 11 23.88 32.45 12.93
C VAL A 11 22.67 32.46 11.99
N LEU A 12 22.54 33.49 11.14
CA LEU A 12 21.45 33.58 10.17
C LEU A 12 21.54 32.48 9.10
N ALA A 13 22.75 32.16 8.62
CA ALA A 13 22.97 31.07 7.68
C ALA A 13 22.59 29.71 8.28
N ILE A 14 23.01 29.43 9.53
CA ILE A 14 22.60 28.20 10.25
C ILE A 14 21.09 28.15 10.38
N GLY A 15 20.45 29.25 10.81
CA GLY A 15 18.99 29.30 10.94
C GLY A 15 18.27 28.95 9.64
N ILE A 16 18.71 29.49 8.51
CA ILE A 16 18.14 29.20 7.18
C ILE A 16 18.33 27.73 6.81
N VAL A 17 19.54 27.17 7.02
CA VAL A 17 19.83 25.77 6.70
C VAL A 17 18.97 24.85 7.57
N SER A 18 18.88 25.08 8.88
CA SER A 18 18.05 24.27 9.78
C SER A 18 16.58 24.30 9.39
N VAL A 19 16.02 25.49 9.11
CA VAL A 19 14.61 25.62 8.68
C VAL A 19 14.38 24.91 7.35
N THR A 20 15.26 25.11 6.37
CA THR A 20 15.15 24.45 5.06
C THR A 20 15.17 22.93 5.21
N THR A 21 16.09 22.39 6.02
CA THR A 21 16.17 20.95 6.28
C THR A 21 14.89 20.39 6.89
N VAL A 22 14.32 21.08 7.90
CA VAL A 22 13.04 20.65 8.51
C VAL A 22 11.91 20.67 7.50
N VAL A 23 11.80 21.74 6.69
CA VAL A 23 10.77 21.84 5.65
C VAL A 23 10.90 20.71 4.62
N VAL A 24 12.12 20.39 4.18
CA VAL A 24 12.37 19.30 3.24
C VAL A 24 11.98 17.94 3.85
N LEU A 25 12.35 17.66 5.10
CA LEU A 25 12.00 16.42 5.78
C LEU A 25 10.48 16.26 5.94
N VAL A 26 9.78 17.33 6.32
CA VAL A 26 8.32 17.34 6.45
C VAL A 26 7.65 17.16 5.09
N ALA A 27 8.10 17.88 4.06
CA ALA A 27 7.59 17.75 2.70
C ALA A 27 7.78 16.32 2.16
N PHE A 28 8.95 15.72 2.40
CA PHE A 28 9.24 14.34 2.00
C PHE A 28 8.36 13.33 2.75
N HIS A 29 8.11 13.53 4.06
CA HIS A 29 7.19 12.69 4.81
C HIS A 29 5.76 12.73 4.23
N PHE A 30 5.20 13.93 4.03
CA PHE A 30 3.85 14.06 3.44
C PHE A 30 3.76 13.53 2.02
N TYR A 31 4.83 13.66 1.24
CA TYR A 31 4.91 13.04 -0.08
C TYR A 31 4.79 11.51 0.01
N ARG A 32 5.51 10.86 0.94
CA ARG A 32 5.40 9.42 1.15
C ARG A 32 4.03 8.98 1.68
N VAL A 33 3.42 9.75 2.58
CA VAL A 33 2.04 9.51 3.04
C VAL A 33 1.08 9.49 1.86
N ARG A 34 1.12 10.52 1.01
CA ARG A 34 0.25 10.58 -0.19
C ARG A 34 0.48 9.43 -1.17
N LEU A 35 1.72 8.94 -1.28
CA LEU A 35 2.04 7.80 -2.12
C LEU A 35 1.43 6.51 -1.54
N CYS A 36 1.56 6.27 -0.24
CA CYS A 36 0.90 5.15 0.43
C CYS A 36 -0.63 5.22 0.30
N ASP A 37 -1.24 6.39 0.55
CA ASP A 37 -2.70 6.58 0.39
C ASP A 37 -3.17 6.35 -1.04
N ARG A 38 -2.31 6.59 -2.04
CA ARG A 38 -2.63 6.33 -3.45
C ARG A 38 -2.57 4.83 -3.75
N ILE A 39 -1.54 4.14 -3.28
CA ILE A 39 -1.38 2.69 -3.39
C ILE A 39 -2.59 1.98 -2.75
N ASP A 40 -2.95 2.35 -1.53
CA ASP A 40 -4.08 1.76 -0.78
C ASP A 40 -5.40 1.87 -1.56
N ARG A 41 -5.72 3.08 -2.04
CA ARG A 41 -6.91 3.31 -2.88
C ARG A 41 -6.89 2.53 -4.19
N ARG A 42 -5.72 2.33 -4.80
CA ARG A 42 -5.59 1.52 -6.03
C ARG A 42 -5.81 0.04 -5.74
N ILE A 43 -5.31 -0.47 -4.61
CA ILE A 43 -5.60 -1.83 -4.15
C ILE A 43 -7.10 -2.00 -4.00
N ASP A 44 -7.78 -1.11 -3.28
CA ASP A 44 -9.25 -1.19 -3.13
C ASP A 44 -9.98 -1.11 -4.47
N SER A 45 -9.47 -0.31 -5.41
CA SER A 45 -10.04 -0.19 -6.75
C SER A 45 -9.97 -1.48 -7.56
N LEU A 46 -9.03 -2.40 -7.26
CA LEU A 46 -8.97 -3.70 -7.92
C LEU A 46 -10.26 -4.50 -7.69
N ALA A 47 -10.92 -4.36 -6.53
CA ALA A 47 -12.16 -5.08 -6.21
C ALA A 47 -13.30 -4.78 -7.20
N LEU A 48 -13.25 -3.65 -7.91
CA LEU A 48 -14.24 -3.25 -8.91
C LEU A 48 -14.09 -3.97 -10.26
N TYR A 49 -13.00 -4.71 -10.47
CA TYR A 49 -12.67 -5.33 -11.75
C TYR A 49 -12.37 -6.83 -11.61
N PRO A 50 -13.32 -7.65 -11.13
CA PRO A 50 -13.13 -9.09 -11.03
C PRO A 50 -12.92 -9.72 -12.44
N PRO A 51 -11.95 -10.63 -12.61
CA PRO A 51 -11.79 -11.35 -13.87
C PRO A 51 -12.89 -12.39 -14.05
N SER A 52 -13.22 -12.71 -15.31
CA SER A 52 -14.37 -13.56 -15.67
C SER A 52 -14.25 -15.02 -15.23
N ASP A 53 -13.05 -15.47 -14.86
CA ASP A 53 -12.75 -16.82 -14.39
C ASP A 53 -12.77 -16.97 -12.87
N THR A 54 -13.06 -15.89 -12.13
CA THR A 54 -13.23 -15.90 -10.68
C THR A 54 -14.60 -15.37 -10.29
N THR A 55 -15.13 -15.81 -9.14
CA THR A 55 -16.31 -15.17 -8.56
C THR A 55 -15.93 -13.83 -7.94
N ASP A 56 -16.88 -12.88 -7.90
CA ASP A 56 -16.65 -11.58 -7.26
C ASP A 56 -16.18 -11.72 -5.80
N LEU A 57 -16.69 -12.71 -5.05
CA LEU A 57 -16.28 -12.95 -3.66
C LEU A 57 -14.89 -13.56 -3.55
N GLU A 58 -14.53 -14.49 -4.43
CA GLU A 58 -13.16 -15.00 -4.50
C GLU A 58 -12.19 -13.85 -4.80
N TRP A 59 -12.51 -13.02 -5.79
CA TRP A 59 -11.70 -11.86 -6.16
C TRP A 59 -11.53 -10.88 -4.99
N ALA A 60 -12.63 -10.51 -4.34
CA ALA A 60 -12.60 -9.61 -3.20
C ALA A 60 -11.76 -10.16 -2.03
N VAL A 61 -11.70 -11.48 -1.81
CA VAL A 61 -10.80 -12.07 -0.82
C VAL A 61 -9.34 -11.81 -1.18
N HIS A 62 -8.94 -12.01 -2.44
CA HIS A 62 -7.57 -11.72 -2.88
C HIS A 62 -7.22 -10.23 -2.71
N VAL A 63 -8.14 -9.33 -3.04
CA VAL A 63 -7.97 -7.88 -2.86
C VAL A 63 -7.90 -7.51 -1.38
N TYR A 64 -8.78 -8.06 -0.54
CA TYR A 64 -8.79 -7.81 0.90
C TYR A 64 -7.48 -8.20 1.57
N TRP A 65 -6.95 -9.38 1.25
CA TRP A 65 -5.65 -9.77 1.76
C TRP A 65 -4.60 -8.74 1.34
N THR A 66 -4.59 -8.32 0.06
CA THR A 66 -3.71 -7.26 -0.49
C THR A 66 -3.78 -5.96 0.29
N HIS A 67 -4.98 -5.50 0.64
CA HIS A 67 -5.23 -4.36 1.51
C HIS A 67 -4.63 -4.59 2.91
N ASN A 68 -4.89 -5.75 3.51
CA ASN A 68 -4.39 -6.07 4.83
C ASN A 68 -2.84 -6.12 4.92
N LEU A 69 -2.16 -6.53 3.84
CA LEU A 69 -0.71 -6.41 3.76
C LEU A 69 -0.25 -4.95 3.69
N HIS A 70 -0.98 -4.06 3.02
CA HIS A 70 -0.64 -2.63 3.02
C HIS A 70 -0.54 -2.10 4.45
N GLY A 71 -1.55 -2.38 5.30
CA GLY A 71 -1.54 -1.99 6.70
C GLY A 71 -0.43 -2.66 7.52
N ASN A 72 -0.30 -3.98 7.41
CA ASN A 72 0.58 -4.76 8.28
C ASN A 72 2.07 -4.73 7.88
N SER A 73 2.39 -4.49 6.60
CA SER A 73 3.77 -4.40 6.12
C SER A 73 4.45 -3.06 6.47
N MET A 74 3.67 -2.09 6.97
CA MET A 74 4.12 -0.74 7.34
C MET A 74 5.00 -0.08 6.26
N PRO A 75 4.53 0.01 5.00
CA PRO A 75 5.32 0.47 3.86
C PRO A 75 5.82 1.91 4.04
N LEU A 76 5.02 2.77 4.69
CA LEU A 76 5.39 4.15 5.01
C LEU A 76 6.67 4.24 5.86
N ALA A 77 6.88 3.28 6.77
CA ALA A 77 8.03 3.26 7.65
C ALA A 77 9.24 2.55 7.02
N TYR A 78 9.01 1.42 6.34
CA TYR A 78 10.10 0.49 6.01
C TYR A 78 10.38 0.29 4.52
N ALA A 79 9.47 0.62 3.62
CA ALA A 79 9.72 0.50 2.18
C ALA A 79 10.56 1.69 1.68
N SER A 80 11.33 1.48 0.61
CA SER A 80 11.98 2.59 -0.09
C SER A 80 10.95 3.38 -0.92
N THR A 81 11.21 4.67 -1.16
CA THR A 81 10.34 5.49 -2.03
C THR A 81 10.27 4.93 -3.45
N ASP A 82 11.38 4.44 -3.99
CA ASP A 82 11.44 3.89 -5.35
C ASP A 82 10.60 2.61 -5.46
N SER A 83 10.66 1.74 -4.45
CA SER A 83 9.82 0.52 -4.40
C SER A 83 8.33 0.87 -4.34
N LEU A 84 7.96 1.92 -3.61
CA LEU A 84 6.57 2.39 -3.54
C LEU A 84 6.09 2.93 -4.90
N TRP A 85 6.94 3.67 -5.62
CA TRP A 85 6.61 4.10 -6.98
C TRP A 85 6.43 2.94 -7.94
N HIS A 86 7.34 1.97 -7.89
CA HIS A 86 7.23 0.83 -8.78
C HIS A 86 5.95 0.03 -8.53
N LEU A 87 5.59 -0.21 -7.26
CA LEU A 87 4.33 -0.86 -6.92
C LEU A 87 3.12 -0.03 -7.37
N ASP A 88 3.18 1.29 -7.19
CA ASP A 88 2.12 2.20 -7.61
C ASP A 88 1.90 2.13 -9.13
N ASP A 89 2.97 2.14 -9.93
CA ASP A 89 2.90 1.98 -11.38
C ASP A 89 2.33 0.61 -11.79
N GLU A 90 2.77 -0.48 -11.15
CA GLU A 90 2.23 -1.82 -11.41
C GLU A 90 0.73 -1.93 -11.09
N LEU A 91 0.26 -1.27 -10.03
CA LEU A 91 -1.15 -1.22 -9.68
C LEU A 91 -1.96 -0.42 -10.72
N ASP A 92 -1.40 0.66 -11.27
CA ASP A 92 -2.03 1.43 -12.35
C ASP A 92 -2.16 0.57 -13.61
N ASP A 93 -1.09 -0.14 -13.98
CA ASP A 93 -1.07 -1.05 -15.12
C ASP A 93 -2.09 -2.19 -14.94
N ALA A 94 -2.19 -2.77 -13.73
CA ALA A 94 -3.16 -3.81 -13.42
C ALA A 94 -4.61 -3.32 -13.57
N LEU A 95 -4.92 -2.11 -13.09
CA LEU A 95 -6.23 -1.50 -13.22
C LEU A 95 -6.58 -1.20 -14.70
N ASN A 96 -5.61 -0.77 -15.49
CA ASN A 96 -5.80 -0.43 -16.90
C ASN A 96 -5.88 -1.66 -17.82
N SER A 97 -5.24 -2.78 -17.45
CA SER A 97 -5.15 -3.99 -18.29
C SER A 97 -6.23 -5.06 -18.00
N ARG A 98 -7.14 -4.78 -17.07
CA ARG A 98 -8.07 -5.74 -16.44
C ARG A 98 -7.29 -6.80 -15.65
N PRO A 99 -7.33 -6.74 -14.31
CA PRO A 99 -6.50 -7.60 -13.49
C PRO A 99 -6.96 -9.06 -13.60
N THR A 100 -6.01 -9.98 -13.52
CA THR A 100 -6.27 -11.43 -13.44
C THR A 100 -5.91 -11.95 -12.05
N ARG A 101 -6.32 -13.17 -11.73
CA ARG A 101 -5.86 -13.86 -10.50
C ARG A 101 -4.33 -13.89 -10.39
N LYS A 102 -3.65 -14.18 -11.50
CA LYS A 102 -2.19 -14.16 -11.54
C LYS A 102 -1.65 -12.75 -11.23
N THR A 103 -2.26 -11.71 -11.79
CA THR A 103 -1.84 -10.32 -11.57
C THR A 103 -1.85 -9.96 -10.08
N ILE A 104 -2.91 -10.30 -9.35
CA ILE A 104 -3.00 -9.97 -7.92
C ILE A 104 -2.09 -10.85 -7.06
N ASP A 105 -1.90 -12.12 -7.41
CA ASP A 105 -0.98 -12.99 -6.69
C ASP A 105 0.49 -12.55 -6.90
N ASP A 106 0.86 -12.14 -8.11
CA ASP A 106 2.18 -11.59 -8.41
C ASP A 106 2.40 -10.24 -7.67
N LEU A 107 1.39 -9.36 -7.66
CA LEU A 107 1.41 -8.11 -6.88
C LEU A 107 1.57 -8.37 -5.38
N TRP A 108 0.82 -9.32 -4.83
CA TRP A 108 0.89 -9.73 -3.43
C TRP A 108 2.31 -10.17 -3.04
N VAL A 109 2.90 -11.04 -3.86
CA VAL A 109 4.27 -11.54 -3.67
C VAL A 109 5.26 -10.38 -3.68
N ARG A 110 5.26 -9.55 -4.72
CA ARG A 110 6.19 -8.42 -4.84
C ARG A 110 6.01 -7.42 -3.70
N TYR A 111 4.77 -7.11 -3.37
CA TYR A 111 4.48 -6.17 -2.29
C TYR A 111 4.99 -6.70 -0.94
N SER A 112 4.78 -7.98 -0.66
CA SER A 112 5.25 -8.57 0.60
C SER A 112 6.77 -8.52 0.74
N GLU A 113 7.52 -8.48 -0.36
CA GLU A 113 8.99 -8.46 -0.35
C GLU A 113 9.58 -7.06 -0.14
N MET A 114 8.75 -6.01 -0.20
CA MET A 114 9.20 -4.63 -0.01
C MET A 114 9.65 -4.33 1.42
N THR A 115 9.16 -5.09 2.40
CA THR A 115 9.54 -4.94 3.81
C THR A 115 9.70 -6.29 4.49
N SER A 116 10.50 -6.33 5.57
CA SER A 116 10.66 -7.55 6.38
C SER A 116 9.33 -8.00 7.02
N LEU A 117 8.52 -7.04 7.47
CA LEU A 117 7.19 -7.29 8.04
C LEU A 117 6.24 -7.85 6.99
N GLY A 118 6.28 -7.34 5.76
CA GLY A 118 5.50 -7.90 4.65
C GLY A 118 5.88 -9.35 4.36
N ALA A 119 7.18 -9.67 4.36
CA ALA A 119 7.66 -11.02 4.10
C ALA A 119 7.24 -11.99 5.21
N GLU A 120 7.26 -11.53 6.46
CA GLU A 120 6.72 -12.27 7.61
C GLU A 120 5.21 -12.50 7.47
N TYR A 121 4.46 -11.45 7.12
CA TYR A 121 3.03 -11.52 6.90
C TYR A 121 2.68 -12.56 5.83
N ARG A 122 3.36 -12.54 4.67
CA ARG A 122 3.17 -13.54 3.61
C ARG A 122 3.42 -14.95 4.13
N ARG A 123 4.56 -15.20 4.76
CA ARG A 123 4.88 -16.53 5.29
C ARG A 123 3.82 -17.06 6.26
N LYS A 124 3.22 -16.18 7.06
CA LYS A 124 2.20 -16.55 8.04
C LYS A 124 0.83 -16.81 7.41
N TYR A 125 0.43 -15.97 6.45
CA TYR A 125 -0.97 -15.92 6.01
C TYR A 125 -1.22 -16.35 4.56
N GLU A 126 -0.20 -16.55 3.74
CA GLU A 126 -0.37 -17.04 2.36
C GLU A 126 -1.12 -18.38 2.28
N PRO A 127 -0.83 -19.40 3.12
CA PRO A 127 -1.62 -20.63 3.13
C PRO A 127 -3.11 -20.37 3.46
N GLU A 128 -3.37 -19.44 4.38
CA GLU A 128 -4.72 -19.12 4.85
C GLU A 128 -5.50 -18.32 3.81
N LYS A 129 -4.87 -17.32 3.17
CA LYS A 129 -5.40 -16.58 2.02
C LYS A 129 -5.89 -17.54 0.94
N ASN A 130 -5.03 -18.48 0.54
CA ASN A 130 -5.36 -19.42 -0.53
C ASN A 130 -6.45 -20.40 -0.10
N ARG A 131 -6.44 -20.86 1.16
CA ARG A 131 -7.49 -21.72 1.72
C ARG A 131 -8.85 -21.03 1.69
N ILE A 132 -8.94 -19.78 2.18
CA ILE A 132 -10.19 -19.02 2.22
C ILE A 132 -10.71 -18.74 0.81
N ALA A 133 -9.83 -18.30 -0.11
CA ALA A 133 -10.21 -18.04 -1.49
C ALA A 133 -10.80 -19.28 -2.18
N SER A 134 -10.17 -20.45 -2.01
CA SER A 134 -10.68 -21.72 -2.55
C SER A 134 -12.03 -22.11 -1.96
N LEU A 135 -12.21 -22.00 -0.63
CA LEU A 135 -13.49 -22.30 0.02
C LEU A 135 -14.62 -21.39 -0.48
N VAL A 136 -14.32 -20.13 -0.70
CA VAL A 136 -15.26 -19.15 -1.25
C VAL A 136 -15.63 -19.50 -2.70
N ALA A 137 -14.64 -19.85 -3.52
CA ALA A 137 -14.87 -20.27 -4.90
C ALA A 137 -15.75 -21.53 -4.99
N GLU A 138 -15.51 -22.52 -4.13
CA GLU A 138 -16.29 -23.77 -4.05
C GLU A 138 -17.74 -23.54 -3.65
N GLN A 139 -18.01 -22.55 -2.79
CA GLN A 139 -19.37 -22.24 -2.35
C GLN A 139 -20.16 -21.47 -3.41
N GLY A 140 -19.52 -20.98 -4.48
CA GLY A 140 -20.18 -20.26 -5.58
C GLY A 140 -20.92 -18.99 -5.12
N LEU A 141 -20.47 -18.41 -4.00
CA LEU A 141 -21.11 -17.24 -3.40
C LEU A 141 -20.78 -15.99 -4.23
N GLY A 142 -21.83 -15.26 -4.64
CA GLY A 142 -21.69 -13.96 -5.29
C GLY A 142 -21.68 -12.82 -4.27
N TYR A 143 -20.93 -11.75 -4.59
CA TYR A 143 -21.09 -10.48 -3.90
C TYR A 143 -22.46 -9.88 -4.19
N ARG A 144 -23.07 -9.21 -3.21
CA ARG A 144 -24.27 -8.41 -3.46
C ARG A 144 -23.95 -6.93 -3.61
N PHE A 145 -23.01 -6.39 -2.82
CA PHE A 145 -22.60 -4.97 -2.88
C PHE A 145 -21.14 -4.74 -2.44
N ILE A 146 -20.44 -3.78 -3.05
CA ILE A 146 -19.07 -3.39 -2.64
C ILE A 146 -18.98 -2.90 -1.18
N ASP A 147 -20.09 -2.43 -0.62
CA ASP A 147 -20.20 -2.08 0.79
C ASP A 147 -19.92 -3.28 1.72
N ASP A 148 -20.12 -4.52 1.26
CA ASP A 148 -19.75 -5.71 2.04
C ASP A 148 -18.22 -5.91 2.09
N TYR A 149 -17.49 -5.54 1.02
CA TYR A 149 -16.01 -5.54 1.00
C TYR A 149 -15.49 -4.45 1.91
N LEU A 150 -16.06 -3.25 1.81
CA LEU A 150 -15.78 -2.17 2.74
C LEU A 150 -16.15 -2.57 4.17
N SER A 151 -17.19 -3.38 4.39
CA SER A 151 -17.51 -3.91 5.72
C SER A 151 -16.50 -4.95 6.20
N PHE A 152 -15.85 -5.70 5.30
CA PHE A 152 -14.71 -6.56 5.65
C PHE A 152 -13.47 -5.72 5.97
N SER A 153 -13.12 -4.72 5.16
CA SER A 153 -11.95 -3.85 5.37
C SER A 153 -12.13 -2.83 6.50
N SER A 154 -13.35 -2.39 6.78
CA SER A 154 -13.67 -1.46 7.87
C SER A 154 -13.97 -2.19 9.19
N ARG A 155 -14.07 -3.52 9.19
CA ARG A 155 -14.20 -4.34 10.40
C ARG A 155 -12.88 -5.07 10.64
N GLU A 156 -11.89 -4.34 11.12
CA GLU A 156 -10.89 -4.95 12.00
C GLU A 156 -10.93 -4.28 13.39
N PRO A 157 -10.69 -5.06 14.48
CA PRO A 157 -10.69 -4.60 15.88
C PRO A 157 -9.52 -3.69 16.27
#